data_AF-A0A931URP5-F1
#
_entry.id   AF-A0A931URP5-F1
#
_cell.length_a   1.000
_cell.length_b   1.000
_cell.length_c   1.000
_cell.angle_alpha   90.00
_cell.angle_beta   90.00
_cell.angle_gamma   90.00
#
_symmetry.space_group_name_H-M   'P 1'
#
loop_
_entity.id
_entity.type
_entity.pdbx_description
1 polymer ?
#
loop_
_entity_poly.entity_id
_entity_poly.type
_entity_poly.pdbx_seq_one_letter_code
_entity_poly.pdbx_strand_id
1 'polypeptide(L)'
;PFGRETYGSSLVTTKGVTRAQPELVVRFMRAMVGTFRYVHDDFEGTMRIMAKLFPGFPPAVLRASLTNILQVIPRDPAIPESGLKSNMEFLIREGAIKTPLPYGEVYTEEFLRKAR
;
A
#
# COMPACT_ATOMS: atom_id res chain seq x y z
N PRO A 1 -0.46 -0.93 -20.71
CA PRO A 1 0.49 -0.27 -19.79
C PRO A 1 -0.25 0.31 -18.59
N PHE A 2 -0.19 -0.36 -17.43
CA PHE A 2 -0.66 0.23 -16.18
C PHE A 2 0.15 1.50 -15.95
N GLY A 3 -0.45 2.65 -16.21
CA GLY A 3 0.19 3.95 -16.07
C GLY A 3 0.60 4.16 -14.62
N ARG A 4 1.65 4.96 -14.43
CA ARG A 4 2.18 5.41 -13.12
C ARG A 4 1.14 6.12 -12.21
N GLU A 5 -0.13 6.11 -12.59
CA GLU A 5 -1.26 6.81 -11.98
C GLU A 5 -2.34 5.86 -11.45
N THR A 6 -2.20 4.55 -11.65
CA THR A 6 -3.12 3.56 -11.06
C THR A 6 -2.60 3.08 -9.71
N TYR A 7 -3.44 3.15 -8.68
CA TYR A 7 -3.10 2.63 -7.35
C TYR A 7 -3.61 1.19 -7.23
N GLY A 8 -2.70 0.24 -7.00
CA GLY A 8 -3.01 -1.20 -7.10
C GLY A 8 -3.36 -1.90 -5.79
N SER A 9 -3.02 -1.35 -4.62
CA SER A 9 -3.22 -2.05 -3.34
C SER A 9 -3.31 -1.09 -2.16
N SER A 10 -4.44 -1.08 -1.45
CA SER A 10 -4.67 -0.31 -0.24
C SER A 10 -4.84 -1.21 0.99
N LEU A 11 -4.53 -0.66 2.16
CA LEU A 11 -4.88 -1.29 3.44
C LEU A 11 -6.30 -0.87 3.79
N VAL A 12 -7.15 -1.84 4.10
CA VAL A 12 -8.55 -1.61 4.46
C VAL A 12 -8.85 -2.20 5.83
N THR A 13 -9.69 -1.52 6.60
CA THR A 13 -10.24 -2.01 7.86
C THR A 13 -11.66 -1.45 8.04
N THR A 14 -12.41 -1.99 8.99
CA THR A 14 -13.79 -1.55 9.22
C THR A 14 -13.84 -0.23 9.97
N LYS A 15 -14.89 0.58 9.71
CA LYS A 15 -15.18 1.80 10.50
C LYS A 15 -15.38 1.49 11.99
N GLY A 16 -15.82 0.28 12.33
CA GLY A 16 -15.96 -0.17 13.71
C GLY A 16 -14.60 -0.23 14.42
N VAL A 17 -13.59 -0.82 13.78
CA VAL A 17 -12.23 -0.90 14.34
C VAL A 17 -11.61 0.50 14.48
N THR A 18 -11.75 1.36 13.47
CA THR A 18 -11.16 2.71 13.52
C THR A 18 -11.77 3.59 14.62
N ARG A 19 -13.06 3.41 14.93
CA ARG A 19 -13.75 4.15 15.99
C ARG A 19 -13.51 3.57 17.38
N ALA A 20 -13.57 2.25 17.51
CA ALA A 20 -13.45 1.58 18.81
C ALA A 20 -12.00 1.50 19.30
N GLN A 21 -11.03 1.39 18.39
CA GLN A 21 -9.62 1.16 18.71
C GLN A 21 -8.68 2.05 17.87
N PRO A 22 -8.83 3.38 17.91
CA PRO A 22 -8.05 4.29 17.06
C PRO A 22 -6.54 4.17 17.32
N GLU A 23 -6.12 3.95 18.57
CA GLU A 23 -4.71 3.80 18.92
C GLU A 23 -4.09 2.53 18.34
N LEU A 24 -4.85 1.42 18.29
CA LEU A 24 -4.41 0.20 17.64
C LEU A 24 -4.13 0.46 16.15
N VAL A 25 -5.02 1.19 15.49
CA VAL A 25 -4.86 1.54 14.07
C VAL A 25 -3.62 2.42 13.87
N VAL A 26 -3.38 3.43 14.72
CA VAL A 26 -2.16 4.26 14.65
C VAL A 26 -0.91 3.41 14.86
N ARG A 27 -0.88 2.52 15.85
CA ARG A 27 0.26 1.63 16.10
C ARG A 27 0.55 0.71 14.92
N PHE A 28 -0.50 0.14 14.33
CA PHE A 28 -0.39 -0.68 13.12
C PHE A 28 0.17 0.15 11.95
N MET A 29 -0.37 1.35 11.72
CA MET A 29 0.11 2.22 10.64
C MET A 29 1.58 2.63 10.85
N ARG A 30 2.02 2.86 12.09
CA ARG A 30 3.42 3.15 12.40
C ARG A 30 4.33 1.98 12.06
N ALA A 31 3.92 0.75 12.42
CA ALA A 31 4.63 -0.46 12.04
C ALA A 31 4.70 -0.61 10.51
N MET A 32 3.60 -0.33 9.80
CA MET A 32 3.59 -0.37 8.34
C MET A 32 4.56 0.65 7.74
N VAL A 33 4.52 1.91 8.15
CA VAL A 33 5.48 2.94 7.69
C VAL A 33 6.93 2.52 7.96
N GLY A 34 7.20 1.95 9.14
CA GLY A 34 8.50 1.36 9.47
C GLY A 34 8.93 0.26 8.49
N THR A 35 8.01 -0.64 8.12
CA THR A 35 8.25 -1.69 7.13
C THR A 35 8.55 -1.12 5.74
N PHE A 36 7.75 -0.15 5.25
CA PHE A 36 8.01 0.49 3.96
C PHE A 36 9.38 1.15 3.92
N ARG A 37 9.81 1.82 5.00
CA ARG A 37 11.17 2.38 5.08
C ARG A 37 12.24 1.29 5.12
N TYR A 38 12.04 0.27 5.95
CA TYR A 38 12.98 -0.84 6.09
C TYR A 38 13.25 -1.57 4.77
N VAL A 39 12.23 -1.85 3.96
CA VAL A 39 12.45 -2.55 2.68
C VAL A 39 13.27 -1.74 1.67
N HIS A 40 13.25 -0.41 1.79
CA HIS A 40 14.10 0.50 1.02
C HIS A 40 15.50 0.65 1.64
N ASP A 41 15.62 0.63 2.97
CA ASP A 41 16.87 0.85 3.70
C ASP A 41 17.76 -0.39 3.83
N ASP A 42 17.17 -1.59 3.95
CA ASP A 42 17.88 -2.85 4.14
C ASP A 42 17.41 -3.92 3.15
N PHE A 43 17.95 -3.84 1.94
CA PHE A 43 17.67 -4.80 0.87
C PHE A 43 18.03 -6.22 1.28
N GLU A 44 19.20 -6.45 1.87
CA GLU A 44 19.67 -7.79 2.24
C GLU A 44 18.90 -8.36 3.43
N GLY A 45 18.53 -7.53 4.40
CA GLY A 45 17.60 -7.88 5.46
C GLY A 45 16.23 -8.29 4.95
N THR A 46 15.71 -7.56 3.96
CA THR A 46 14.47 -7.90 3.28
C THR A 46 14.59 -9.21 2.52
N MET A 47 15.70 -9.43 1.80
CA MET A 47 15.99 -10.68 1.10
C MET A 47 16.04 -11.89 2.05
N ARG A 48 16.62 -11.74 3.26
CA ARG A 48 16.62 -12.81 4.27
C ARG A 48 15.21 -13.17 4.71
N ILE A 49 14.32 -12.20 4.84
CA ILE A 49 12.90 -12.44 5.17
C ILE A 49 12.19 -13.12 4.00
N MET A 50 12.38 -12.62 2.78
CA MET A 50 11.77 -13.19 1.58
C MET A 50 12.19 -14.64 1.35
N ALA A 51 13.49 -14.97 1.53
CA ALA A 51 13.99 -16.34 1.39
C ALA A 51 13.35 -17.31 2.40
N LYS A 52 13.03 -16.84 3.60
CA LYS A 52 12.32 -17.64 4.62
C LYS A 52 10.84 -17.84 4.28
N LEU A 53 10.18 -16.82 3.74
CA LEU A 53 8.76 -16.87 3.37
C LEU A 53 8.51 -17.62 2.06
N PHE A 54 9.49 -17.62 1.16
CA PHE A 54 9.40 -18.21 -0.19
C PHE A 54 10.57 -19.17 -0.47
N PRO A 55 10.74 -20.24 0.33
CA PRO A 55 11.92 -21.11 0.27
C PRO A 55 12.06 -21.89 -1.04
N GLY A 56 10.97 -22.04 -1.80
CA GLY A 56 10.96 -22.73 -3.09
C GLY A 56 11.45 -21.90 -4.28
N PHE A 57 11.74 -20.62 -4.10
CA PHE A 57 12.16 -19.73 -5.18
C PHE A 57 13.69 -19.55 -5.19
N PRO A 58 14.34 -19.60 -6.37
CA PRO A 58 15.77 -19.33 -6.45
C PRO A 58 16.13 -17.93 -5.94
N PRO A 59 17.27 -17.75 -5.24
CA PRO A 59 17.66 -16.44 -4.69
C PRO A 59 17.73 -15.32 -5.74
N ALA A 60 18.17 -15.64 -6.96
CA ALA A 60 18.22 -14.68 -8.06
C ALA A 60 16.83 -14.18 -8.49
N VAL A 61 15.82 -15.06 -8.46
CA VAL A 61 14.43 -14.71 -8.77
C VAL A 61 13.87 -13.78 -7.69
N LEU A 62 14.06 -14.13 -6.40
CA LEU A 62 13.62 -13.28 -5.29
C LEU A 62 14.27 -11.89 -5.32
N ARG A 63 15.57 -11.84 -5.64
CA ARG A 63 16.30 -10.57 -5.79
C ARG A 63 15.73 -9.73 -6.92
N ALA A 64 15.54 -10.30 -8.10
CA ALA A 64 14.94 -9.60 -9.24
C ALA A 64 13.52 -9.10 -8.91
N SER A 65 12.71 -9.93 -8.25
CA SER A 65 11.37 -9.55 -7.79
C SER A 65 11.41 -8.38 -6.81
N LEU A 66 12.28 -8.41 -5.80
CA LEU A 66 12.40 -7.30 -4.85
C LEU A 66 12.87 -6.01 -5.53
N THR A 67 13.86 -6.09 -6.41
CA THR A 67 14.33 -4.94 -7.20
C THR A 67 13.19 -4.31 -8.02
N ASN A 68 12.37 -5.13 -8.67
CA ASN A 68 11.24 -4.65 -9.47
C ASN A 68 10.12 -4.06 -8.60
N ILE A 69 9.80 -4.69 -7.47
CA ILE A 69 8.76 -4.23 -6.55
C ILE A 69 9.13 -2.89 -5.91
N LEU A 70 10.40 -2.67 -5.56
CA LEU A 70 10.85 -1.40 -4.98
C LEU A 70 10.70 -0.20 -5.93
N GLN A 71 10.50 -0.43 -7.24
CA GLN A 71 10.19 0.64 -8.20
C GLN A 71 8.76 1.18 -8.06
N VAL A 72 7.85 0.41 -7.44
CA VAL A 72 6.43 0.76 -7.33
C VAL A 72 5.97 0.92 -5.88
N ILE A 73 6.67 0.31 -4.93
CA ILE A 73 6.40 0.48 -3.49
C ILE A 73 7.02 1.80 -3.03
N PRO A 74 6.23 2.79 -2.57
CA PRO A 74 6.77 4.04 -2.06
C PRO A 74 7.49 3.83 -0.73
N ARG A 75 8.56 4.58 -0.48
CA ARG A 75 9.25 4.59 0.81
C ARG A 75 8.34 5.08 1.95
N ASP A 76 7.58 6.14 1.69
CA ASP A 76 6.59 6.69 2.61
C ASP A 76 5.19 6.51 1.99
N PRO A 77 4.39 5.56 2.49
CA PRO A 77 3.10 5.26 1.88
C PRO A 77 2.15 6.45 2.03
N ALA A 78 1.45 6.77 0.95
CA ALA A 78 0.35 7.73 0.87
C ALA A 78 -0.61 7.29 -0.24
N ILE A 79 -1.87 7.67 -0.16
CA ILE A 79 -2.85 7.42 -1.22
C ILE A 79 -3.17 8.77 -1.86
N PRO A 80 -2.56 9.13 -2.99
CA PRO A 80 -2.84 10.40 -3.64
C PRO A 80 -4.28 10.43 -4.15
N GLU A 81 -4.95 11.57 -4.01
CA GLU A 81 -6.32 11.75 -4.53
C GLU A 81 -6.41 11.50 -6.03
N SER A 82 -5.36 11.86 -6.79
CA SER A 82 -5.26 11.58 -8.22
C SER A 82 -5.33 10.09 -8.55
N GLY A 83 -4.70 9.24 -7.74
CA GLY A 83 -4.76 7.78 -7.92
C GLY A 83 -6.16 7.21 -7.71
N LEU A 84 -6.90 7.75 -6.73
CA LEU A 84 -8.32 7.39 -6.56
C LEU A 84 -9.14 7.84 -7.77
N LYS A 85 -8.93 9.08 -8.23
CA LYS A 85 -9.65 9.63 -9.38
C LYS A 85 -9.47 8.76 -10.62
N SER A 86 -8.22 8.40 -10.97
CA SER A 86 -7.93 7.53 -12.11
C SER A 86 -8.58 6.14 -11.97
N ASN A 87 -8.57 5.56 -10.77
CA ASN A 87 -9.24 4.28 -10.51
C ASN A 87 -10.78 4.41 -10.65
N MET A 88 -11.39 5.50 -10.18
CA MET A 88 -12.83 5.74 -10.31
C MET A 88 -13.24 5.97 -11.76
N GLU A 89 -12.46 6.75 -12.52
CA GLU A 89 -12.68 6.95 -13.95
C GLU A 89 -12.63 5.63 -14.74
N PHE A 90 -11.65 4.78 -14.41
CA PHE A 90 -11.58 3.42 -14.95
C PHE A 90 -12.84 2.62 -14.62
N LEU A 91 -13.23 2.55 -13.34
CA LEU A 91 -14.39 1.77 -12.90
C LEU A 91 -15.71 2.26 -13.51
N ILE A 92 -15.87 3.56 -13.73
CA ILE A 92 -17.03 4.13 -14.42
C ILE A 92 -17.03 3.73 -15.89
N ARG A 93 -15.90 3.85 -16.57
CA ARG A 93 -15.77 3.49 -17.99
C ARG A 93 -16.08 2.02 -18.24
N GLU A 94 -15.63 1.14 -17.36
CA GLU A 94 -15.91 -0.31 -17.44
C GLU A 94 -17.33 -0.68 -16.95
N GLY A 95 -18.15 0.30 -16.55
CA GLY A 95 -19.53 0.10 -16.10
C GLY A 95 -19.65 -0.56 -14.71
N ALA A 96 -18.56 -0.67 -13.95
CA ALA A 96 -18.54 -1.28 -12.63
C ALA A 96 -19.21 -0.40 -11.56
N ILE A 97 -19.13 0.92 -11.71
CA ILE A 97 -19.83 1.91 -10.86
C ILE A 97 -20.46 2.99 -11.74
N LYS A 98 -21.52 3.64 -11.24
CA LYS A 98 -22.25 4.68 -12.00
C LYS A 98 -21.75 6.09 -11.73
N THR A 99 -21.31 6.36 -10.51
CA THR A 99 -20.89 7.69 -10.04
C THR A 99 -19.61 7.57 -9.23
N PRO A 100 -18.72 8.57 -9.28
CA PRO A 100 -17.50 8.56 -8.48
C PRO A 100 -17.84 8.66 -6.99
N LEU A 101 -17.10 7.92 -6.16
CA LEU A 101 -17.19 8.03 -4.71
C LEU A 101 -16.24 9.14 -4.22
N PRO A 102 -16.66 10.02 -3.28
CA PRO A 102 -15.78 11.03 -2.71
C PRO A 102 -14.58 10.40 -1.98
N TYR A 103 -13.40 11.03 -2.06
CA TYR A 103 -12.18 10.49 -1.46
C TYR A 103 -12.35 10.17 0.04
N GLY A 104 -12.89 11.11 0.82
CA GLY A 104 -13.09 10.93 2.26
C GLY A 104 -14.09 9.85 2.66
N GLU A 105 -14.89 9.34 1.72
CA GLU A 105 -15.79 8.21 1.97
C GLU A 105 -15.10 6.86 1.78
N VAL A 106 -14.06 6.82 0.93
CA VAL A 106 -13.31 5.61 0.57
C VAL A 106 -12.02 5.49 1.39
N TYR A 107 -11.30 6.60 1.55
CA TYR A 107 -10.00 6.66 2.22
C TYR A 107 -9.97 7.71 3.31
N THR A 108 -9.10 7.46 4.30
CA THR A 108 -8.72 8.45 5.31
C THR A 108 -7.22 8.39 5.52
N GLU A 109 -6.60 9.56 5.60
CA GLU A 109 -5.18 9.69 5.95
C GLU A 109 -4.96 9.98 7.44
N GLU A 110 -6.03 10.10 8.23
CA GLU A 110 -5.95 10.53 9.63
C GLU A 110 -4.95 9.68 10.44
N PHE A 111 -5.04 8.35 10.33
CA PHE A 111 -4.18 7.42 11.05
C PHE A 111 -2.75 7.42 10.54
N LEU A 112 -2.57 7.60 9.22
CA LEU A 112 -1.26 7.68 8.58
C LEU A 112 -0.51 8.94 9.03
N ARG A 113 -1.20 10.09 9.11
CA ARG A 113 -0.62 11.35 9.62
C ARG A 113 -0.17 11.23 11.07
N LYS A 114 -0.93 10.53 11.91
CA LYS A 114 -0.56 10.26 13.32
C LYS A 114 0.59 9.24 13.48
N ALA A 115 0.85 8.45 12.44
CA ALA A 115 1.83 7.36 12.46
C ALA A 115 3.23 7.77 11.97
N ARG A 116 3.32 8.85 11.19
CA ARG A 116 4.58 9.45 10.72
C ARG A 116 5.27 10.22 11.83
#